data_AF-K2EBT4-F1
#
_entry.id   AF-K2EBT4-F1
#
_cell.length_a   1.000
_cell.length_b   1.000
_cell.length_c   1.000
_cell.angle_alpha   90.00
_cell.angle_beta   90.00
_cell.angle_gamma   90.00
#
_symmetry.space_group_name_H-M   'P 1'
#
loop_
_entity.id
_entity.type
_entity.pdbx_description
1 polymer ?
#
loop_
_entity_poly.entity_id
_entity_poly.type
_entity_poly.pdbx_seq_one_letter_code
_entity_poly.pdbx_strand_id
1 'polypeptide(L)'
;MDNKDEIQLGLEVSGQDKSIKAGIKGDQDAIAKFLSGIVPDFVKDGVGILSDQVKLWRWSNQISIIKKAQAKIETSGLTKKQIPLKVLVPIIQNSSLEQEENMQDKWANMLANAVTGNVEVSPNYAAILNELSPIEVAILDKIYQEVNKEADYQKRKALQFDAAKLKSILNVTEEKMDLIIENLFRLNLLQSPAGQGVMLGNFPFALRTTKVFEFTTLGYEFVRACNWKK
;
A
#
# COMPACT_ATOMS: atom_id res chain seq x y z
N MET A 1 -59.58 -26.03 16.45
CA MET A 1 -58.69 -25.82 17.60
C MET A 1 -58.13 -27.19 17.95
N ASP A 2 -56.88 -27.54 17.75
CA ASP A 2 -55.72 -26.81 17.25
C ASP A 2 -54.74 -27.81 16.64
N ASN A 3 -54.02 -27.33 15.64
CA ASN A 3 -53.00 -28.04 14.88
C ASN A 3 -51.70 -28.15 15.71
N LYS A 4 -51.06 -29.31 15.75
CA LYS A 4 -49.68 -29.45 16.26
C LYS A 4 -48.87 -30.32 15.29
N ASP A 5 -48.49 -29.71 14.17
CA ASP A 5 -47.34 -30.13 13.38
C ASP A 5 -46.09 -29.49 13.99
N GLU A 6 -45.30 -30.27 14.73
CA GLU A 6 -43.94 -29.88 15.11
C GLU A 6 -43.03 -30.03 13.87
N ILE A 7 -42.66 -28.91 13.27
CA ILE A 7 -41.65 -28.85 12.21
C ILE A 7 -40.27 -29.00 12.87
N GLN A 8 -39.64 -30.16 12.68
CA GLN A 8 -38.21 -30.33 12.91
C GLN A 8 -37.42 -29.52 11.86
N LEU A 9 -36.91 -28.35 12.25
CA LEU A 9 -35.90 -27.61 11.48
C LEU A 9 -34.52 -28.27 11.65
N GLY A 10 -34.30 -29.38 10.94
CA GLY A 10 -32.96 -29.87 10.67
C GLY A 10 -32.24 -28.90 9.73
N LEU A 11 -31.31 -28.10 10.26
CA LEU A 11 -30.35 -27.35 9.46
C LEU A 11 -29.36 -28.35 8.83
N GLU A 12 -29.67 -28.81 7.62
CA GLU A 12 -28.68 -29.45 6.76
C GLU A 12 -27.60 -28.42 6.40
N VAL A 13 -26.41 -28.60 6.97
CA VAL A 13 -25.22 -27.81 6.62
C VAL A 13 -24.83 -28.18 5.19
N SER A 14 -25.11 -27.28 4.24
CA SER A 14 -24.88 -27.47 2.81
C SER A 14 -23.39 -27.67 2.49
N GLY A 15 -23.10 -28.42 1.41
CA GLY A 15 -21.73 -28.75 0.98
C GLY A 15 -20.85 -27.53 0.65
N GLN A 16 -21.43 -26.38 0.34
CA GLN A 16 -20.72 -25.12 0.12
C GLN A 16 -20.09 -24.58 1.41
N ASP A 17 -20.75 -24.73 2.55
CA ASP A 17 -20.23 -24.23 3.84
C ASP A 17 -19.01 -25.04 4.31
N LYS A 18 -18.95 -26.32 3.97
CA LYS A 18 -17.80 -27.19 4.27
C LYS A 18 -16.59 -26.88 3.39
N SER A 19 -16.80 -26.61 2.09
CA SER A 19 -15.71 -26.26 1.18
C SER A 19 -15.13 -24.89 1.49
N ILE A 20 -15.96 -23.91 1.85
CA ILE A 20 -15.53 -22.58 2.33
C ILE A 20 -14.70 -22.72 3.61
N LYS A 21 -15.16 -23.49 4.60
CA LYS A 21 -14.41 -23.72 5.85
C LYS A 21 -13.09 -24.46 5.62
N ALA A 22 -13.05 -25.42 4.69
CA ALA A 22 -11.83 -26.15 4.34
C ALA A 22 -10.81 -25.23 3.61
N GLY A 23 -11.28 -24.38 2.70
CA GLY A 23 -10.45 -23.37 2.04
C GLY A 23 -9.87 -22.35 3.02
N ILE A 24 -10.69 -21.85 3.95
CA ILE A 24 -10.25 -20.95 5.03
C ILE A 24 -9.17 -21.62 5.89
N LYS A 25 -9.35 -22.91 6.24
CA LYS A 25 -8.38 -23.64 7.05
C LYS A 25 -7.05 -23.88 6.31
N GLY A 26 -7.09 -24.22 5.03
CA GLY A 26 -5.89 -24.34 4.20
C GLY A 26 -5.12 -23.03 4.06
N ASP A 27 -5.84 -21.91 3.95
CA ASP A 27 -5.25 -20.57 3.91
C ASP A 27 -4.66 -20.16 5.26
N GLN A 28 -5.29 -20.52 6.38
CA GLN A 28 -4.74 -20.30 7.72
C GLN A 28 -3.43 -21.06 7.93
N ASP A 29 -3.34 -22.33 7.51
CA ASP A 29 -2.12 -23.14 7.63
C ASP A 29 -0.98 -22.58 6.75
N ALA A 30 -1.29 -22.12 5.54
CA ALA A 30 -0.32 -21.47 4.65
C ALA A 30 0.22 -20.15 5.24
N ILE A 31 -0.66 -19.33 5.85
CA ILE A 31 -0.27 -18.09 6.53
C ILE A 31 0.54 -18.39 7.77
N ALA A 32 0.11 -19.33 8.62
CA ALA A 32 0.85 -19.72 9.82
C ALA A 32 2.27 -20.18 9.47
N LYS A 33 2.40 -20.93 8.36
CA LYS A 33 3.70 -21.34 7.82
C LYS A 33 4.52 -20.17 7.26
N PHE A 34 3.88 -19.20 6.59
CA PHE A 34 4.56 -18.00 6.10
C PHE A 34 5.04 -17.09 7.24
N LEU A 35 4.20 -16.88 8.26
CA LEU A 35 4.51 -16.06 9.43
C LEU A 35 5.50 -16.74 10.39
N SER A 36 5.61 -18.08 10.33
CA SER A 36 6.61 -18.85 11.04
C SER A 36 8.02 -18.42 10.60
N GLY A 37 8.73 -17.71 11.48
CA GLY A 37 10.05 -17.13 11.21
C GLY A 37 10.06 -15.63 10.87
N ILE A 38 8.89 -15.01 10.65
CA ILE A 38 8.72 -13.56 10.45
C ILE A 38 8.30 -12.87 11.77
N VAL A 39 7.51 -13.55 12.60
CA VAL A 39 6.88 -12.99 13.81
C VAL A 39 7.38 -13.70 15.07
N PRO A 40 7.63 -12.99 16.20
CA PRO A 40 7.91 -13.61 17.49
C PRO A 40 6.79 -14.53 17.99
N ASP A 41 7.14 -15.59 18.73
CA ASP A 41 6.23 -16.70 19.09
C ASP A 41 4.97 -16.27 19.87
N PHE A 42 5.02 -15.19 20.65
CA PHE A 42 3.89 -14.73 21.47
C PHE A 42 2.74 -14.10 20.67
N VAL A 43 2.94 -13.80 19.38
CA VAL A 43 1.90 -13.24 18.50
C VAL A 43 1.03 -14.35 17.88
N LYS A 44 1.47 -15.62 17.98
CA LYS A 44 0.74 -16.79 17.44
C LYS A 44 -0.64 -16.99 18.08
N ASP A 45 -0.83 -16.50 19.31
CA ASP A 45 -2.03 -16.72 20.10
C ASP A 45 -3.10 -15.62 19.91
N GLY A 46 -2.86 -14.63 19.05
CA GLY A 46 -3.74 -13.46 18.84
C GLY A 46 -4.89 -13.67 17.86
N VAL A 47 -5.25 -14.91 17.48
CA VAL A 47 -6.32 -15.20 16.51
C VAL A 47 -7.63 -15.49 17.26
N GLY A 48 -8.22 -14.44 17.84
CA GLY A 48 -9.51 -14.48 18.55
C GLY A 48 -10.72 -14.42 17.59
N ILE A 49 -11.67 -15.31 17.86
CA ILE A 49 -12.76 -15.78 16.99
C ILE A 49 -14.02 -14.86 16.99
N LEU A 50 -14.55 -14.63 15.77
CA LEU A 50 -15.91 -14.23 15.31
C LEU A 50 -16.57 -12.86 15.68
N SER A 51 -16.77 -12.04 14.64
CA SER A 51 -18.08 -11.45 14.21
C SER A 51 -18.00 -10.95 12.75
N ASP A 52 -19.13 -10.93 12.04
CA ASP A 52 -19.48 -10.18 10.80
C ASP A 52 -18.60 -10.29 9.54
N GLN A 53 -19.25 -10.42 8.37
CA GLN A 53 -18.67 -10.55 7.03
C GLN A 53 -17.51 -9.59 6.72
N VAL A 54 -17.48 -8.41 7.34
CA VAL A 54 -16.39 -7.43 7.24
C VAL A 54 -15.06 -7.97 7.81
N LYS A 55 -15.07 -8.76 8.89
CA LYS A 55 -13.83 -9.40 9.40
C LYS A 55 -13.35 -10.50 8.46
N LEU A 56 -14.25 -11.28 7.87
CA LEU A 56 -13.88 -12.28 6.86
C LEU A 56 -13.29 -11.62 5.61
N TRP A 57 -13.88 -10.51 5.17
CA TRP A 57 -13.40 -9.75 4.02
C TRP A 57 -12.03 -9.11 4.28
N ARG A 58 -11.85 -8.43 5.43
CA ARG A 58 -10.55 -7.90 5.87
C ARG A 58 -9.49 -8.97 5.95
N TRP A 59 -9.84 -10.11 6.56
CA TRP A 59 -8.96 -11.25 6.66
C TRP A 59 -8.57 -11.74 5.26
N SER A 60 -9.52 -11.95 4.36
CA SER A 60 -9.28 -12.37 2.97
C SER A 60 -8.30 -11.45 2.23
N ASN A 61 -8.44 -10.13 2.37
CA ASN A 61 -7.51 -9.17 1.77
C ASN A 61 -6.11 -9.28 2.35
N GLN A 62 -5.99 -9.40 3.67
CA GLN A 62 -4.71 -9.65 4.32
C GLN A 62 -4.05 -10.93 3.83
N ILE A 63 -4.82 -12.02 3.68
CA ILE A 63 -4.31 -13.27 3.09
C ILE A 63 -3.78 -13.01 1.68
N SER A 64 -4.58 -12.35 0.84
CA SER A 64 -4.25 -12.07 -0.56
C SER A 64 -2.91 -11.34 -0.67
N ILE A 65 -2.73 -10.29 0.13
CA ILE A 65 -1.52 -9.46 0.14
C ILE A 65 -0.30 -10.25 0.60
N ILE A 66 -0.46 -11.07 1.65
CA ILE A 66 0.59 -11.98 2.12
C ILE A 66 0.97 -12.99 1.02
N LYS A 67 0.00 -13.63 0.37
CA LYS A 67 0.23 -14.59 -0.72
C LYS A 67 0.95 -13.95 -1.91
N LYS A 68 0.53 -12.74 -2.31
CA LYS A 68 1.19 -11.96 -3.37
C LYS A 68 2.64 -11.63 -3.02
N ALA A 69 2.89 -11.18 -1.79
CA ALA A 69 4.24 -10.91 -1.31
C ALA A 69 5.09 -12.19 -1.31
N GLN A 70 4.53 -13.30 -0.83
CA GLN A 70 5.19 -14.61 -0.83
C GLN A 70 5.57 -15.05 -2.24
N ALA A 71 4.66 -14.98 -3.20
CA ALA A 71 4.93 -15.36 -4.59
C ALA A 71 6.05 -14.51 -5.22
N LYS A 72 6.08 -13.19 -4.93
CA LYS A 72 7.16 -12.29 -5.37
C LYS A 72 8.51 -12.70 -4.78
N ILE A 73 8.54 -13.04 -3.49
CA ILE A 73 9.77 -13.49 -2.82
C ILE A 73 10.26 -14.82 -3.43
N GLU A 74 9.37 -15.81 -3.57
CA GLU A 74 9.71 -17.14 -4.09
C GLU A 74 10.25 -17.08 -5.53
N THR A 75 9.67 -16.25 -6.38
CA THR A 75 10.11 -16.06 -7.78
C THR A 75 11.38 -15.21 -7.93
N SER A 76 11.75 -14.46 -6.87
CA SER A 76 12.95 -13.61 -6.88
C SER A 76 14.24 -14.36 -6.50
N GLY A 77 14.14 -15.42 -5.70
CA GLY A 77 15.29 -16.11 -5.12
C GLY A 77 15.94 -15.37 -3.93
N LEU A 78 15.36 -14.25 -3.48
CA LEU A 78 15.84 -13.50 -2.33
C LEU A 78 15.51 -14.22 -1.01
N THR A 79 16.40 -14.09 -0.03
CA THR A 79 16.20 -14.67 1.31
C THR A 79 15.27 -13.81 2.16
N LYS A 80 14.49 -14.46 3.03
CA LYS A 80 13.64 -13.77 4.01
C LYS A 80 14.45 -13.39 5.24
N LYS A 81 14.18 -12.21 5.80
CA LYS A 81 14.68 -11.76 7.11
C LYS A 81 13.52 -11.39 8.02
N GLN A 82 13.79 -11.40 9.32
CA GLN A 82 12.87 -10.81 10.30
C GLN A 82 12.78 -9.30 10.09
N ILE A 83 11.58 -8.76 10.29
CA ILE A 83 11.32 -7.32 10.20
C ILE A 83 10.72 -6.81 11.50
N PRO A 84 10.94 -5.53 11.87
CA PRO A 84 10.35 -4.96 13.06
C PRO A 84 8.82 -5.01 13.03
N LEU A 85 8.18 -5.30 14.16
CA LEU A 85 6.71 -5.29 14.27
C LEU A 85 6.10 -3.93 13.90
N LYS A 86 6.83 -2.83 14.16
CA LYS A 86 6.45 -1.47 13.74
C LYS A 86 6.37 -1.27 12.22
N VAL A 87 6.91 -2.20 11.42
CA VAL A 87 6.77 -2.23 9.96
C VAL A 87 5.72 -3.26 9.56
N LEU A 88 5.81 -4.48 10.10
CA LEU A 88 4.92 -5.58 9.74
C LEU A 88 3.45 -5.28 10.08
N VAL A 89 3.18 -4.89 11.33
CA VAL A 89 1.81 -4.76 11.84
C VAL A 89 1.03 -3.70 11.06
N PRO A 90 1.56 -2.47 10.83
CA PRO A 90 0.87 -1.49 9.99
C PRO A 90 0.61 -1.96 8.57
N ILE A 91 1.55 -2.66 7.92
CA ILE A 91 1.36 -3.19 6.57
C ILE A 91 0.18 -4.16 6.52
N ILE A 92 0.11 -5.11 7.46
CA ILE A 92 -0.97 -6.09 7.48
C ILE A 92 -2.31 -5.46 7.86
N GLN A 93 -2.34 -4.58 8.88
CA GLN A 93 -3.59 -4.02 9.37
C GLN A 93 -4.22 -3.03 8.38
N ASN A 94 -3.43 -2.07 7.88
CA ASN A 94 -3.94 -1.00 7.02
C ASN A 94 -4.37 -1.53 5.65
N SER A 95 -3.64 -2.53 5.12
CA SER A 95 -3.95 -3.10 3.81
C SER A 95 -5.24 -3.93 3.76
N SER A 96 -5.86 -4.22 4.91
CA SER A 96 -7.06 -5.05 5.01
C SER A 96 -8.30 -4.44 4.32
N LEU A 97 -8.33 -3.13 4.13
CA LEU A 97 -9.45 -2.41 3.54
C LEU A 97 -9.30 -2.16 2.03
N GLU A 98 -8.22 -2.64 1.42
CA GLU A 98 -7.92 -2.35 0.01
C GLU A 98 -8.74 -3.22 -0.94
N GLN A 99 -9.52 -2.56 -1.80
CA GLN A 99 -10.36 -3.21 -2.81
C GLN A 99 -9.69 -3.26 -4.18
N GLU A 100 -8.90 -2.23 -4.51
CA GLU A 100 -8.30 -2.09 -5.83
C GLU A 100 -7.06 -2.97 -5.95
N GLU A 101 -7.00 -3.75 -7.03
CA GLU A 101 -5.93 -4.72 -7.27
C GLU A 101 -4.55 -4.05 -7.31
N ASN A 102 -4.46 -2.84 -7.90
CA ASN A 102 -3.22 -2.08 -7.94
C ASN A 102 -2.74 -1.66 -6.54
N MET A 103 -3.65 -1.31 -5.63
CA MET A 103 -3.33 -0.94 -4.26
C MET A 103 -2.88 -2.16 -3.46
N GLN A 104 -3.60 -3.28 -3.57
CA GLN A 104 -3.19 -4.55 -2.96
C GLN A 104 -1.77 -4.95 -3.39
N ASP A 105 -1.44 -4.73 -4.66
CA ASP A 105 -0.09 -4.97 -5.19
C ASP A 105 0.98 -4.05 -4.58
N LYS A 106 0.68 -2.77 -4.32
CA LYS A 106 1.60 -1.87 -3.61
C LYS A 106 1.90 -2.35 -2.20
N TRP A 107 0.89 -2.79 -1.47
CA TRP A 107 1.06 -3.36 -0.14
C TRP A 107 1.87 -4.66 -0.17
N ALA A 108 1.59 -5.54 -1.14
CA ALA A 108 2.35 -6.78 -1.32
C ALA A 108 3.81 -6.52 -1.66
N ASN A 109 4.09 -5.54 -2.53
CA ASN A 109 5.44 -5.10 -2.87
C ASN A 109 6.16 -4.54 -1.64
N MET A 110 5.50 -3.69 -0.85
CA MET A 110 6.06 -3.12 0.37
C MET A 110 6.41 -4.20 1.39
N LEU A 111 5.53 -5.18 1.59
CA LEU A 111 5.79 -6.32 2.46
C LEU A 111 6.97 -7.15 1.96
N ALA A 112 7.01 -7.48 0.66
CA ALA A 112 8.08 -8.26 0.06
C ALA A 112 9.44 -7.54 0.16
N ASN A 113 9.46 -6.21 -0.06
CA ASN A 113 10.67 -5.39 0.06
C ASN A 113 11.16 -5.35 1.51
N ALA A 114 10.27 -5.18 2.47
CA ALA A 114 10.62 -5.20 3.89
C ALA A 114 11.23 -6.56 4.27
N VAL A 115 10.55 -7.65 3.92
CA VAL A 115 10.92 -9.03 4.30
C VAL A 115 12.20 -9.51 3.63
N THR A 116 12.52 -9.05 2.43
CA THR A 116 13.79 -9.43 1.75
C THR A 116 14.91 -8.45 2.03
N GLY A 117 14.59 -7.21 2.43
CA GLY A 117 15.58 -6.16 2.55
C GLY A 117 16.11 -5.63 1.22
N ASN A 118 15.46 -5.96 0.11
CA ASN A 118 15.78 -5.46 -1.22
C ASN A 118 15.69 -3.92 -1.28
N VAL A 119 14.67 -3.37 -0.61
CA VAL A 119 14.49 -1.93 -0.44
C VAL A 119 14.25 -1.67 1.05
N GLU A 120 14.81 -0.57 1.56
CA GLU A 120 14.53 -0.12 2.92
C GLU A 120 13.08 0.34 3.04
N VAL A 121 12.34 -0.25 3.97
CA VAL A 121 10.95 0.09 4.24
C VAL A 121 10.84 0.73 5.61
N SER A 122 10.56 2.03 5.61
CA SER A 122 10.37 2.80 6.84
C SER A 122 8.98 2.58 7.44
N PRO A 123 8.82 2.55 8.78
CA PRO A 123 7.53 2.35 9.45
C PRO A 123 6.41 3.31 9.01
N ASN A 124 6.74 4.54 8.61
CA ASN A 124 5.76 5.54 8.18
C ASN A 124 5.17 5.27 6.79
N TYR A 125 5.79 4.42 5.96
CA TYR A 125 5.31 4.17 4.59
C TYR A 125 3.94 3.50 4.55
N ALA A 126 3.63 2.64 5.53
CA ALA A 126 2.28 2.08 5.66
C ALA A 126 1.22 3.15 5.97
N ALA A 127 1.55 4.17 6.77
CA ALA A 127 0.62 5.27 7.03
C ALA A 127 0.41 6.09 5.75
N ILE A 128 1.49 6.42 5.03
CA ILE A 128 1.43 7.15 3.77
C ILE A 128 0.56 6.41 2.74
N LEU A 129 0.81 5.11 2.50
CA LEU A 129 0.05 4.35 1.51
C LEU A 129 -1.44 4.26 1.87
N ASN A 130 -1.78 4.14 3.15
CA ASN A 130 -3.15 4.10 3.63
C ASN A 130 -3.91 5.43 3.43
N GLU A 131 -3.20 6.55 3.28
CA GLU A 131 -3.81 7.86 3.02
C GLU A 131 -3.97 8.18 1.53
N LEU A 132 -3.41 7.35 0.64
CA LEU A 132 -3.42 7.60 -0.81
C LEU A 132 -4.57 6.90 -1.51
N SER A 133 -5.19 7.63 -2.43
CA SER A 133 -6.12 7.06 -3.40
C SER A 133 -5.39 6.38 -4.57
N PRO A 134 -6.07 5.48 -5.32
CA PRO A 134 -5.48 4.82 -6.48
C PRO A 134 -4.93 5.78 -7.55
N ILE A 135 -5.60 6.92 -7.77
CA ILE A 135 -5.16 7.93 -8.75
C ILE A 135 -3.88 8.65 -8.30
N GLU A 136 -3.73 8.91 -6.99
CA GLU A 136 -2.53 9.51 -6.43
C GLU A 136 -1.34 8.56 -6.54
N VAL A 137 -1.54 7.26 -6.25
CA VAL A 137 -0.51 6.24 -6.48
C VAL A 137 -0.12 6.16 -7.95
N ALA A 138 -1.09 6.23 -8.88
CA ALA A 138 -0.81 6.21 -10.31
C ALA A 138 0.00 7.44 -10.77
N ILE A 139 -0.27 8.62 -10.20
CA ILE A 139 0.54 9.84 -10.42
C ILE A 139 1.97 9.62 -9.95
N LEU A 140 2.12 9.15 -8.71
CA LEU A 140 3.43 8.92 -8.09
C LEU A 140 4.26 7.89 -8.87
N ASP A 141 3.63 6.84 -9.40
CA ASP A 141 4.30 5.86 -10.25
C ASP A 141 4.80 6.46 -11.57
N LYS A 142 3.98 7.28 -12.24
CA LYS A 142 4.40 7.96 -13.48
C LYS A 142 5.57 8.90 -13.23
N ILE A 143 5.51 9.67 -12.16
CA ILE A 143 6.62 10.56 -11.75
C ILE A 143 7.86 9.73 -11.46
N TYR A 144 7.73 8.67 -10.64
CA TYR A 144 8.86 7.79 -10.31
C TYR A 144 9.50 7.16 -11.55
N GLN A 145 8.72 6.74 -12.54
CA GLN A 145 9.24 6.18 -13.80
C GLN A 145 10.13 7.17 -14.55
N GLU A 146 9.76 8.44 -14.61
CA GLU A 146 10.57 9.49 -15.23
C GLU A 146 11.80 9.82 -14.38
N VAL A 147 11.60 10.01 -13.07
CA VAL A 147 12.67 10.37 -12.14
C VAL A 147 13.74 9.27 -12.04
N ASN A 148 13.34 8.00 -12.05
CA ASN A 148 14.24 6.85 -11.96
C ASN A 148 15.11 6.64 -13.21
N LYS A 149 14.90 7.41 -14.31
CA LYS A 149 15.81 7.42 -15.46
C LYS A 149 17.10 8.20 -15.19
N GLU A 150 17.09 9.10 -14.21
CA GLU A 150 18.25 9.87 -13.79
C GLU A 150 18.91 9.20 -12.57
N ALA A 151 20.17 8.81 -12.72
CA ALA A 151 20.93 8.13 -11.68
C ALA A 151 21.57 9.11 -10.68
N ASP A 152 21.87 10.33 -11.13
CA ASP A 152 22.46 11.36 -10.28
C ASP A 152 21.43 11.94 -9.31
N TYR A 153 21.70 11.85 -8.01
CA TYR A 153 20.76 12.30 -6.97
C TYR A 153 20.41 13.80 -7.06
N GLN A 154 21.39 14.66 -7.37
CA GLN A 154 21.16 16.10 -7.39
C GLN A 154 20.31 16.50 -8.60
N LYS A 155 20.59 15.94 -9.77
CA LYS A 155 19.78 16.13 -10.97
C LYS A 155 18.38 15.58 -10.78
N ARG A 156 18.28 14.36 -10.23
CA ARG A 156 17.02 13.68 -9.96
C ARG A 156 16.10 14.51 -9.06
N LYS A 157 16.65 15.09 -7.98
CA LYS A 157 15.92 15.94 -7.02
C LYS A 157 15.48 17.27 -7.62
N ALA A 158 16.19 17.78 -8.64
CA ALA A 158 15.87 19.05 -9.30
C ALA A 158 14.89 18.88 -10.48
N LEU A 159 14.43 17.67 -10.79
CA LEU A 159 13.46 17.44 -11.86
C LEU A 159 12.10 18.06 -11.51
N GLN A 160 11.60 18.88 -12.44
CA GLN A 160 10.31 19.55 -12.33
C GLN A 160 9.27 18.93 -13.27
N PHE A 161 8.04 18.91 -12.80
CA PHE A 161 6.90 18.32 -13.50
C PHE A 161 5.80 19.35 -13.67
N ASP A 162 5.18 19.34 -14.86
CA ASP A 162 4.07 20.22 -15.21
C ASP A 162 2.74 19.49 -14.96
N ALA A 163 1.92 20.06 -14.08
CA ALA A 163 0.60 19.51 -13.73
C ALA A 163 -0.33 19.41 -14.94
N ALA A 164 -0.21 20.30 -15.94
CA ALA A 164 -1.05 20.26 -17.13
C ALA A 164 -0.83 18.99 -17.95
N LYS A 165 0.40 18.45 -17.95
CA LYS A 165 0.74 17.19 -18.64
C LYS A 165 0.14 15.98 -17.94
N LEU A 166 0.13 15.96 -16.60
CA LEU A 166 -0.51 14.87 -15.85
C LEU A 166 -2.03 14.94 -15.95
N LYS A 167 -2.60 16.15 -15.89
CA LYS A 167 -4.03 16.39 -16.06
C LYS A 167 -4.57 15.79 -17.35
N SER A 168 -3.88 15.99 -18.47
CA SER A 168 -4.30 15.44 -19.78
C SER A 168 -4.21 13.92 -19.84
N ILE A 169 -3.18 13.32 -19.23
CA ILE A 169 -3.01 11.86 -19.16
C ILE A 169 -4.09 11.20 -18.31
N LEU A 170 -4.53 11.86 -17.23
CA LEU A 170 -5.47 11.29 -16.26
C LEU A 170 -6.92 11.71 -16.49
N ASN A 171 -7.17 12.61 -17.45
CA ASN A 171 -8.49 13.12 -17.78
C ASN A 171 -9.27 13.67 -16.56
N VAL A 172 -8.60 14.49 -15.74
CA VAL A 172 -9.19 15.14 -14.55
C VAL A 172 -9.38 16.64 -14.76
N THR A 173 -10.27 17.25 -13.99
CA THR A 173 -10.43 18.72 -13.98
C THR A 173 -9.21 19.39 -13.36
N GLU A 174 -9.05 20.69 -13.63
CA GLU A 174 -7.97 21.48 -13.05
C GLU A 174 -8.05 21.56 -11.53
N GLU A 175 -9.24 21.83 -10.99
CA GLU A 175 -9.52 21.83 -9.55
C GLU A 175 -9.17 20.48 -8.90
N LYS A 176 -9.55 19.36 -9.54
CA LYS A 176 -9.22 18.03 -9.02
C LYS A 176 -7.73 17.77 -9.02
N MET A 177 -7.00 18.24 -10.05
CA MET A 177 -5.55 18.11 -10.11
C MET A 177 -4.87 18.93 -9.01
N ASP A 178 -5.33 20.17 -8.79
CA ASP A 178 -4.79 21.05 -7.75
C ASP A 178 -4.98 20.39 -6.36
N LEU A 179 -6.17 19.86 -6.06
CA LEU A 179 -6.43 19.13 -4.80
C LEU A 179 -5.53 17.92 -4.61
N ILE A 180 -5.30 17.14 -5.67
CA ILE A 180 -4.41 15.97 -5.62
C ILE A 180 -2.98 16.42 -5.28
N ILE A 181 -2.47 17.44 -5.97
CA ILE A 181 -1.09 17.93 -5.75
C ILE A 181 -0.95 18.50 -4.34
N GLU A 182 -1.93 19.24 -3.85
CA GLU A 182 -1.95 19.76 -2.48
C GLU A 182 -1.94 18.65 -1.43
N ASN A 183 -2.68 17.56 -1.64
CA ASN A 183 -2.63 16.41 -0.73
C ASN A 183 -1.26 15.71 -0.78
N LEU A 184 -0.66 15.58 -1.97
CA LEU A 184 0.68 15.03 -2.13
C LEU A 184 1.76 15.95 -1.53
N PHE A 185 1.54 17.27 -1.49
CA PHE A 185 2.36 18.23 -0.74
C PHE A 185 2.19 18.05 0.76
N ARG A 186 0.95 17.85 1.26
CA ARG A 186 0.67 17.57 2.68
C ARG A 186 1.40 16.32 3.16
N LEU A 187 1.47 15.28 2.33
CA LEU A 187 2.22 14.05 2.60
C LEU A 187 3.74 14.18 2.34
N ASN A 188 4.19 15.36 1.86
CA ASN A 188 5.57 15.64 1.48
C ASN A 188 6.15 14.64 0.46
N LEU A 189 5.30 14.13 -0.43
CA LEU A 189 5.69 13.26 -1.55
C LEU A 189 6.04 14.10 -2.79
N LEU A 190 5.37 15.24 -2.94
CA LEU A 190 5.71 16.30 -3.90
C LEU A 190 6.00 17.60 -3.13
N GLN A 191 6.63 18.56 -3.79
CA GLN A 191 6.83 19.90 -3.24
C GLN A 191 6.82 20.96 -4.35
N SER A 192 6.52 22.23 -4.00
CA SER A 192 6.76 23.33 -4.92
C SER A 192 8.26 23.48 -5.22
N PRO A 193 8.65 23.89 -6.45
CA PRO A 193 10.04 24.10 -6.77
C PRO A 193 10.67 25.16 -5.87
N ALA A 194 11.87 24.90 -5.39
CA ALA A 194 12.61 25.90 -4.64
C ALA A 194 13.14 26.95 -5.63
N GLY A 195 12.60 28.17 -5.57
CA GLY A 195 13.19 29.31 -6.26
C GLY A 195 14.58 29.57 -5.68
N GLN A 196 15.63 29.17 -6.40
CA GLN A 196 16.99 29.45 -5.96
C GLN A 196 17.26 30.95 -6.12
N GLY A 197 17.22 31.69 -5.01
CA GLY A 197 17.85 33.01 -4.90
C GLY A 197 17.05 34.21 -5.42
N VAL A 198 15.76 34.08 -5.75
CA VAL A 198 14.93 35.26 -6.03
C VAL A 198 14.55 35.92 -4.71
N MET A 199 15.01 37.13 -4.50
CA MET A 199 14.74 37.94 -3.31
C MET A 199 13.84 39.12 -3.67
N LEU A 200 12.86 39.42 -2.84
CA LEU A 200 12.14 40.71 -2.85
C LEU A 200 12.68 41.55 -1.69
N GLY A 201 13.68 42.37 -1.98
CA GLY A 201 14.46 43.05 -0.94
C GLY A 201 15.22 42.01 -0.07
N ASN A 202 14.93 41.99 1.23
CA ASN A 202 15.55 41.05 2.17
C ASN A 202 14.72 39.76 2.37
N PHE A 203 13.61 39.59 1.66
CA PHE A 203 12.72 38.44 1.83
C PHE A 203 12.92 37.43 0.69
N PRO A 204 13.15 36.15 0.99
CA PRO A 204 13.19 35.11 -0.03
C PRO A 204 11.81 34.95 -0.65
N PHE A 205 11.76 34.98 -1.99
CA PHE A 205 10.54 34.75 -2.73
C PHE A 205 10.31 33.24 -2.89
N ALA A 206 9.17 32.76 -2.38
CA ALA A 206 8.75 31.38 -2.55
C ALA A 206 7.56 31.32 -3.53
N LEU A 207 7.76 30.67 -4.67
CA LEU A 207 6.67 30.35 -5.57
C LEU A 207 5.80 29.28 -4.92
N ARG A 208 4.54 29.63 -4.64
CA ARG A 208 3.52 28.67 -4.21
C ARG A 208 2.62 28.38 -5.39
N THR A 209 2.78 27.20 -5.97
CA THR A 209 1.99 26.76 -7.13
C THR A 209 1.84 25.25 -7.13
N THR A 210 0.71 24.79 -7.66
CA THR A 210 0.45 23.40 -8.03
C THR A 210 0.79 23.14 -9.49
N LYS A 211 1.03 24.18 -10.31
CA LYS A 211 1.21 24.03 -11.77
C LYS A 211 2.57 23.41 -12.13
N VAL A 212 3.58 23.67 -11.31
CA VAL A 212 4.90 23.04 -11.42
C VAL A 212 5.30 22.53 -10.04
N PHE A 213 5.85 21.32 -9.97
CA PHE A 213 6.27 20.68 -8.72
C PHE A 213 7.47 19.76 -8.92
N GLU A 214 8.13 19.41 -7.82
CA GLU A 214 9.27 18.50 -7.76
C GLU A 214 8.91 17.24 -6.97
N PHE A 215 9.63 16.14 -7.24
CA PHE A 215 9.49 14.90 -6.49
C PHE A 215 10.45 14.89 -5.30
N THR A 216 9.93 14.73 -4.09
CA THR A 216 10.77 14.78 -2.89
C THR A 216 11.62 13.50 -2.77
N THR A 217 12.70 13.55 -1.99
CA THR A 217 13.47 12.33 -1.66
C THR A 217 12.59 11.32 -0.91
N LEU A 218 11.71 11.79 -0.03
CA LEU A 218 10.72 10.95 0.64
C LEU A 218 9.78 10.27 -0.37
N GLY A 219 9.23 11.03 -1.31
CA GLY A 219 8.36 10.52 -2.36
C GLY A 219 9.04 9.44 -3.20
N TYR A 220 10.29 9.68 -3.61
CA TYR A 220 11.07 8.71 -4.37
C TYR A 220 11.27 7.38 -3.63
N GLU A 221 11.74 7.45 -2.38
CA GLU A 221 11.99 6.23 -1.58
C GLU A 221 10.69 5.52 -1.19
N PHE A 222 9.60 6.26 -0.94
CA PHE A 222 8.28 5.69 -0.70
C PHE A 222 7.79 4.89 -1.92
N VAL A 223 7.79 5.48 -3.12
CA VAL A 223 7.33 4.76 -4.34
C VAL A 223 8.23 3.57 -4.66
N ARG A 224 9.55 3.71 -4.43
CA ARG A 224 10.50 2.60 -4.54
C ARG A 224 10.15 1.46 -3.58
N ALA A 225 9.76 1.74 -2.35
CA ALA A 225 9.32 0.73 -1.38
C ALA A 225 7.99 0.07 -1.79
N CYS A 226 7.09 0.81 -2.45
CA CYS A 226 5.82 0.30 -2.97
C CYS A 226 5.95 -0.43 -4.31
N ASN A 227 7.11 -0.40 -4.95
CA ASN A 227 7.38 -1.06 -6.23
C ASN A 227 8.30 -2.26 -6.06
N TRP A 228 7.95 -3.38 -6.70
CA TRP A 228 8.80 -4.55 -6.74
C TRP A 228 9.69 -4.51 -7.97
N LYS A 229 11.00 -4.36 -7.76
CA LYS A 229 12.01 -4.60 -8.78
C LYS A 229 12.82 -5.83 -8.38
N LYS A 230 12.90 -6.80 -9.29
CA LYS A 230 13.85 -7.90 -9.21
C LYS A 230 15.24 -7.41 -9.54
#